data_AF-A0A9D5GUN2-F1
#
_entry.id   AF-A0A9D5GUN2-F1
#
_cell.length_a   1.000
_cell.length_b   1.000
_cell.length_c   1.000
_cell.angle_alpha   90.00
_cell.angle_beta   90.00
_cell.angle_gamma   90.00
#
_symmetry.space_group_name_H-M   'P 1'
#
loop_
_entity.id
_entity.type
_entity.pdbx_description
1 polymer ?
#
loop_
_entity_poly.entity_id
_entity_poly.type
_entity_poly.pdbx_seq_one_letter_code
_entity_poly.pdbx_strand_id
1 'polypeptide(L)'
;AFGGGQPDTQPPNREPVSRDFKLTDFGRAVLGTAMDANDFFHFVNLRSYFPQLAAASQFITFGAYLGSVTVNVRGLPDDLDKMTARQKLDIAQYVLRQIESGVKRESIEYVGTKDFKPHPIRDRFTDRTLKLRIEGEAGRSWAESNVPGLDQIDLGSKDWHAYDDSYGTDQEKLFIRHMHDQEARLRGIYDDFFLLRNEKAVKLFDFDTGRGFEPDFVLFLRKRGQNSSTILQLFIEPKGDRLRPHDDWKQEFLSKLKSNARLETVFQGRNYTVLGLPFFNEEGQTNADFKAAFEKEALET
;
A
#
# COMPACT_ATOMS: atom_id res chain seq x y z
N ALA A 1 -40.49 68.20 -30.65
CA ALA A 1 -41.70 67.41 -30.35
C ALA A 1 -41.27 65.97 -30.10
N PHE A 2 -41.55 65.48 -28.89
CA PHE A 2 -41.74 64.09 -28.41
C PHE A 2 -41.34 62.95 -29.37
N GLY A 3 -40.40 62.08 -28.99
CA GLY A 3 -40.65 60.86 -28.17
C GLY A 3 -40.62 59.63 -29.10
N GLY A 4 -40.08 58.45 -28.78
CA GLY A 4 -39.49 57.90 -27.56
C GLY A 4 -38.55 56.74 -27.95
N GLY A 5 -37.75 56.29 -26.99
CA GLY A 5 -36.68 55.32 -27.22
C GLY A 5 -37.11 53.85 -27.20
N GLN A 6 -36.15 53.02 -27.58
CA GLN A 6 -35.73 51.85 -26.81
C GLN A 6 -34.19 51.74 -26.95
N PRO A 7 -33.42 51.77 -25.85
CA PRO A 7 -32.06 51.26 -25.87
C PRO A 7 -32.10 49.73 -25.80
N ASP A 8 -31.17 49.10 -26.52
CA ASP A 8 -30.89 47.68 -26.52
C ASP A 8 -31.00 47.08 -25.12
N THR A 9 -31.85 46.05 -24.99
CA THR A 9 -31.89 45.20 -23.81
C THR A 9 -30.54 44.51 -23.64
N GLN A 10 -29.76 44.94 -22.64
CA GLN A 10 -28.69 44.15 -22.05
C GLN A 10 -29.19 42.71 -21.82
N PRO A 11 -28.44 41.67 -22.23
CA PRO A 11 -28.81 40.31 -21.86
C PRO A 11 -28.85 40.23 -20.32
N PRO A 12 -29.87 39.57 -19.74
CA PRO A 12 -30.01 39.51 -18.29
C PRO A 12 -28.74 38.92 -17.68
N ASN A 13 -28.23 39.58 -16.65
CA ASN A 13 -27.15 39.08 -15.81
C ASN A 13 -27.63 37.78 -15.17
N ARG A 14 -27.37 36.64 -15.81
CA ARG A 14 -27.79 35.33 -15.35
C ARG A 14 -26.63 34.69 -14.62
N GLU A 15 -26.71 34.67 -13.30
CA GLU A 15 -25.70 34.01 -12.49
C GLU A 15 -25.78 32.48 -12.69
N PRO A 16 -24.64 31.77 -12.71
CA PRO A 16 -24.64 30.32 -12.79
C PRO A 16 -25.29 29.68 -11.56
N VAL A 17 -26.18 28.73 -11.79
CA VAL A 17 -26.87 27.94 -10.76
C VAL A 17 -26.43 26.48 -10.82
N SER A 18 -26.58 25.76 -9.71
CA SER A 18 -26.37 24.31 -9.66
C SER A 18 -27.71 23.59 -9.72
N ARG A 19 -27.79 22.51 -10.50
CA ARG A 19 -28.96 21.62 -10.55
C ARG A 19 -28.53 20.15 -10.56
N ASP A 20 -29.35 19.32 -9.93
CA ASP A 20 -29.15 17.88 -9.91
C ASP A 20 -29.85 17.22 -11.09
N PHE A 21 -29.13 16.34 -11.79
CA PHE A 21 -29.64 15.55 -12.89
C PHE A 21 -29.42 14.08 -12.60
N LYS A 22 -30.45 13.25 -12.81
CA LYS A 22 -30.23 11.80 -12.85
C LYS A 22 -29.52 11.46 -14.13
N LEU A 23 -28.47 10.65 -14.03
CA LEU A 23 -27.66 10.30 -15.19
C LEU A 23 -28.49 9.55 -16.25
N THR A 24 -29.47 8.76 -15.81
CA THR A 24 -30.44 8.06 -16.67
C THR A 24 -31.24 8.98 -17.59
N ASP A 25 -31.45 10.24 -17.18
CA ASP A 25 -32.25 11.22 -17.94
C ASP A 25 -31.48 11.77 -19.15
N PHE A 26 -30.17 11.52 -19.24
CA PHE A 26 -29.37 11.88 -20.42
C PHE A 26 -29.66 10.98 -21.63
N GLY A 27 -30.36 9.87 -21.41
CA GLY A 27 -30.82 8.96 -22.45
C GLY A 27 -29.86 7.80 -22.70
N ARG A 28 -30.43 6.63 -23.00
CA ARG A 28 -29.67 5.38 -23.19
C ARG A 28 -28.62 5.46 -24.29
N ALA A 29 -28.90 6.18 -25.38
CA ALA A 29 -27.94 6.32 -26.48
C ALA A 29 -26.68 7.08 -26.04
N VAL A 30 -26.83 8.14 -25.23
CA VAL A 30 -25.69 8.91 -24.71
C VAL A 30 -24.87 8.06 -23.74
N LEU A 31 -25.54 7.38 -22.80
CA LEU A 31 -24.86 6.52 -21.82
C LEU A 31 -24.18 5.31 -22.46
N GLY A 32 -24.82 4.71 -23.47
CA GLY A 32 -24.23 3.63 -24.26
C GLY A 32 -22.95 4.08 -24.96
N THR A 33 -23.02 5.19 -25.70
CA THR A 33 -21.82 5.77 -26.34
C THR A 33 -20.73 6.13 -25.33
N ALA A 34 -21.09 6.63 -24.14
CA ALA A 34 -20.13 6.96 -23.10
C ALA A 34 -19.42 5.71 -22.54
N MET A 35 -20.15 4.61 -22.37
CA MET A 35 -19.61 3.33 -21.94
C MET A 35 -18.76 2.66 -23.02
N ASP A 36 -19.21 2.66 -24.27
CA ASP A 36 -18.48 2.05 -25.38
C ASP A 36 -17.13 2.73 -25.63
N ALA A 37 -17.02 4.03 -25.34
CA ALA A 37 -15.78 4.80 -25.43
C ALA A 37 -14.72 4.44 -24.37
N ASN A 38 -15.04 3.58 -23.39
CA ASN A 38 -14.11 3.18 -22.34
C ASN A 38 -14.19 1.67 -22.09
N ASP A 39 -13.09 0.97 -22.42
CA ASP A 39 -12.98 -0.48 -22.33
C ASP A 39 -13.38 -1.06 -20.96
N PHE A 40 -13.16 -0.32 -19.86
CA PHE A 40 -13.59 -0.75 -18.53
C PHE A 40 -15.09 -1.07 -18.46
N PHE A 41 -15.92 -0.32 -19.18
CA PHE A 41 -17.37 -0.46 -19.20
C PHE A 41 -17.89 -1.44 -20.26
N HIS A 42 -17.00 -2.08 -21.03
CA HIS A 42 -17.40 -3.20 -21.89
C HIS A 42 -17.84 -4.38 -21.03
N PHE A 43 -18.87 -5.11 -21.48
CA PHE A 43 -19.52 -6.12 -20.64
C PHE A 43 -18.56 -7.20 -20.10
N VAL A 44 -17.59 -7.62 -20.92
CA VAL A 44 -16.58 -8.61 -20.53
C VAL A 44 -15.78 -8.14 -19.31
N ASN A 45 -15.42 -6.85 -19.27
CA ASN A 45 -14.65 -6.26 -18.19
C ASN A 45 -15.52 -5.94 -16.98
N LEU A 46 -16.73 -5.41 -17.19
CA LEU A 46 -17.69 -5.16 -16.10
C LEU A 46 -18.01 -6.42 -15.31
N ARG A 47 -18.11 -7.58 -15.97
CA ARG A 47 -18.40 -8.86 -15.29
C ARG A 47 -17.29 -9.27 -14.32
N SER A 48 -16.04 -8.86 -14.56
CA SER A 48 -14.93 -9.12 -13.64
C SER A 48 -15.08 -8.35 -12.33
N TYR A 49 -15.61 -7.13 -12.37
CA TYR A 49 -15.82 -6.27 -11.20
C TYR A 49 -17.21 -6.44 -10.56
N PHE A 50 -18.21 -6.84 -11.35
CA PHE A 50 -19.59 -7.00 -10.92
C PHE A 50 -20.12 -8.40 -11.34
N PRO A 51 -19.80 -9.48 -10.61
CA PRO A 51 -20.11 -10.85 -11.04
C PRO A 51 -21.61 -11.17 -11.17
N GLN A 52 -22.45 -10.41 -10.46
CA GLN A 52 -23.92 -10.54 -10.48
C GLN A 52 -24.57 -9.80 -11.67
N LEU A 53 -23.78 -9.08 -12.47
CA LEU A 53 -24.28 -8.32 -13.62
C LEU A 53 -24.50 -9.26 -14.83
N ALA A 54 -25.75 -9.40 -15.28
CA ALA A 54 -26.10 -10.29 -16.39
C ALA A 54 -25.97 -9.64 -17.78
N ALA A 55 -26.00 -8.30 -17.87
CA ALA A 55 -25.81 -7.56 -19.12
C ALA A 55 -25.34 -6.12 -18.87
N ALA A 56 -24.63 -5.52 -19.83
CA ALA A 56 -24.21 -4.11 -19.75
C ALA A 56 -25.39 -3.13 -19.63
N SER A 57 -26.54 -3.45 -20.24
CA SER A 57 -27.75 -2.65 -20.09
C SER A 57 -28.25 -2.56 -18.65
N GLN A 58 -28.05 -3.61 -17.83
CA GLN A 58 -28.41 -3.60 -16.42
C GLN A 58 -27.57 -2.61 -15.61
N PHE A 59 -26.29 -2.42 -15.99
CA PHE A 59 -25.40 -1.46 -15.35
C PHE A 59 -25.94 -0.02 -15.48
N ILE A 60 -26.58 0.28 -16.61
CA ILE A 60 -27.23 1.57 -16.86
C ILE A 60 -28.56 1.69 -16.10
N THR A 61 -29.37 0.63 -16.09
CA THR A 61 -30.78 0.73 -15.68
C THR A 61 -31.04 0.41 -14.21
N PHE A 62 -30.22 -0.41 -13.56
CA PHE A 62 -30.50 -0.84 -12.19
C PHE A 62 -30.01 0.19 -11.18
N GLY A 63 -30.82 0.43 -10.15
CA GLY A 63 -30.51 1.38 -9.08
C GLY A 63 -29.28 1.02 -8.24
N ALA A 64 -28.88 -0.26 -8.22
CA ALA A 64 -27.64 -0.70 -7.57
C ALA A 64 -26.37 -0.24 -8.32
N TYR A 65 -26.52 0.27 -9.55
CA TYR A 65 -25.43 0.74 -10.41
C TYR A 65 -25.72 2.20 -10.87
N LEU A 66 -25.58 2.52 -12.16
CA LEU A 66 -25.82 3.88 -12.67
C LEU A 66 -27.26 4.36 -12.53
N GLY A 67 -28.23 3.44 -12.35
CA GLY A 67 -29.65 3.78 -12.33
C GLY A 67 -30.08 4.70 -11.19
N SER A 68 -29.26 4.83 -10.13
CA SER A 68 -29.50 5.76 -9.01
C SER A 68 -28.55 6.97 -9.01
N VAL A 69 -27.58 7.03 -9.93
CA VAL A 69 -26.55 8.07 -9.94
C VAL A 69 -27.15 9.42 -10.32
N THR A 70 -26.91 10.39 -9.44
CA THR A 70 -27.29 11.79 -9.62
C THR A 70 -26.03 12.64 -9.67
N VAL A 71 -25.99 13.60 -10.59
CA VAL A 71 -24.87 14.51 -10.82
C VAL A 71 -25.33 15.95 -10.65
N ASN A 72 -24.59 16.71 -9.85
CA ASN A 72 -24.77 18.15 -9.71
C ASN A 72 -24.00 18.87 -10.82
N VAL A 73 -24.71 19.64 -11.65
CA VAL A 73 -24.12 20.41 -12.76
C VAL A 73 -24.33 21.90 -12.50
N ARG A 74 -23.26 22.67 -12.58
CA ARG A 74 -23.29 24.13 -12.45
C ARG A 74 -23.19 24.80 -13.81
N GLY A 75 -24.09 25.72 -14.12
CA GLY A 75 -24.13 26.43 -15.40
C GLY A 75 -25.16 27.54 -15.45
N LEU A 76 -25.25 28.26 -16.57
CA LEU A 76 -26.31 29.23 -16.79
C LEU A 76 -27.66 28.51 -16.90
N PRO A 77 -28.77 29.07 -16.36
CA PRO A 77 -30.07 28.42 -16.39
C PRO A 77 -30.48 27.89 -17.78
N ASP A 78 -30.34 28.72 -18.82
CA ASP A 78 -30.69 28.35 -20.20
C ASP A 78 -29.85 27.19 -20.76
N ASP A 79 -28.57 27.13 -20.40
CA ASP A 79 -27.66 26.05 -20.83
C ASP A 79 -27.99 24.72 -20.14
N LEU A 80 -28.42 24.79 -18.87
CA LEU A 80 -28.88 23.64 -18.11
C LEU A 80 -30.22 23.11 -18.65
N ASP A 81 -31.11 23.99 -19.10
CA ASP A 81 -32.39 23.62 -19.71
C ASP A 81 -32.23 23.05 -21.14
N LYS A 82 -31.19 23.48 -21.87
CA LYS A 82 -30.96 23.10 -23.28
C LYS A 82 -29.63 22.37 -23.48
N MET A 83 -29.26 21.47 -22.57
CA MET A 83 -28.04 20.68 -22.71
C MET A 83 -28.04 19.88 -24.02
N THR A 84 -27.00 20.09 -24.82
CA THR A 84 -26.76 19.35 -26.06
C THR A 84 -26.38 17.89 -25.76
N ALA A 85 -26.57 17.00 -26.74
CA ALA A 85 -26.15 15.60 -26.62
C ALA A 85 -24.65 15.45 -26.33
N ARG A 86 -23.82 16.35 -26.87
CA ARG A 86 -22.37 16.38 -26.63
C ARG A 86 -22.05 16.72 -25.17
N GLN A 87 -22.68 17.76 -24.61
CA GLN A 87 -22.49 18.12 -23.19
C GLN A 87 -22.94 16.99 -22.25
N LYS A 88 -24.06 16.33 -22.56
CA LYS A 88 -24.52 15.16 -21.80
C LYS A 88 -23.52 13.99 -21.87
N LEU A 89 -22.92 13.77 -23.05
CA LEU A 89 -21.88 12.77 -23.24
C LEU A 89 -20.62 13.10 -22.42
N ASP A 90 -20.15 14.34 -22.45
CA ASP A 90 -18.97 14.79 -21.71
C ASP A 90 -19.15 14.60 -20.18
N ILE A 91 -20.34 14.94 -19.66
CA ILE A 91 -20.69 14.73 -18.25
C ILE A 91 -20.74 13.23 -17.93
N ALA A 92 -21.38 12.42 -18.77
CA ALA A 92 -21.45 10.97 -18.58
C ALA A 92 -20.04 10.34 -18.56
N GLN A 93 -19.17 10.73 -19.48
CA GLN A 93 -17.77 10.26 -19.52
C GLN A 93 -16.97 10.70 -18.28
N TYR A 94 -17.20 11.91 -17.77
CA TYR A 94 -16.60 12.36 -16.52
C TYR A 94 -17.03 11.48 -15.34
N VAL A 95 -18.34 11.26 -15.17
CA VAL A 95 -18.89 10.42 -14.10
C VAL A 95 -18.37 8.99 -14.21
N LEU A 96 -18.37 8.41 -15.41
CA LEU A 96 -17.85 7.06 -15.65
C LEU A 96 -16.37 6.93 -15.28
N ARG A 97 -15.52 7.93 -15.59
CA ARG A 97 -14.11 7.91 -15.14
C ARG A 97 -13.96 7.95 -13.61
N GLN A 98 -14.83 8.70 -12.92
CA GLN A 98 -14.81 8.71 -11.45
C GLN A 98 -15.24 7.36 -10.88
N ILE A 99 -16.27 6.74 -11.46
CA ILE A 99 -16.73 5.41 -11.08
C ILE A 99 -15.64 4.36 -11.36
N GLU A 100 -15.03 4.37 -12.53
CA GLU A 100 -13.91 3.48 -12.85
C GLU A 100 -12.77 3.63 -11.84
N SER A 101 -12.37 4.86 -11.51
CA SER A 101 -11.31 5.13 -10.53
C SER A 101 -11.69 4.60 -9.14
N GLY A 102 -12.94 4.84 -8.70
CA GLY A 102 -13.45 4.31 -7.44
C GLY A 102 -13.49 2.79 -7.41
N VAL A 103 -14.03 2.17 -8.47
CA VAL A 103 -14.10 0.71 -8.60
C VAL A 103 -12.71 0.12 -8.65
N LYS A 104 -11.77 0.63 -9.46
CA LYS A 104 -10.39 0.13 -9.52
C LYS A 104 -9.64 0.26 -8.18
N ARG A 105 -9.95 1.29 -7.41
CA ARG A 105 -9.40 1.49 -6.06
C ARG A 105 -9.96 0.47 -5.06
N GLU A 106 -11.22 0.05 -5.23
CA GLU A 106 -11.92 -0.88 -4.34
C GLU A 106 -11.86 -2.33 -4.82
N SER A 107 -11.63 -2.56 -6.11
CA SER A 107 -11.53 -3.86 -6.75
C SER A 107 -10.12 -4.40 -6.57
N ILE A 108 -10.01 -5.35 -5.68
CA ILE A 108 -8.79 -6.11 -5.40
C ILE A 108 -8.52 -7.01 -6.61
N GLU A 109 -7.72 -6.55 -7.58
CA GLU A 109 -7.33 -7.39 -8.74
C GLU A 109 -6.30 -8.46 -8.38
N TYR A 110 -5.58 -8.32 -7.27
CA TYR A 110 -4.56 -9.28 -6.86
C TYR A 110 -4.57 -9.42 -5.35
N VAL A 111 -4.94 -10.59 -4.83
CA VAL A 111 -4.54 -10.99 -3.48
C VAL A 111 -3.07 -11.39 -3.51
N GLY A 112 -2.34 -11.17 -2.42
CA GLY A 112 -0.98 -11.69 -2.29
C GLY A 112 -0.96 -13.19 -2.52
N THR A 113 -0.13 -13.66 -3.45
CA THR A 113 0.05 -15.11 -3.63
C THR A 113 0.65 -15.70 -2.36
N LYS A 114 0.20 -16.91 -2.01
CA LYS A 114 0.83 -17.71 -0.97
C LYS A 114 2.17 -18.28 -1.45
N ASP A 115 2.42 -18.32 -2.75
CA ASP A 115 3.65 -18.90 -3.32
C ASP A 115 4.78 -17.87 -3.33
N PHE A 116 5.74 -18.04 -2.42
CA PHE A 116 6.93 -17.20 -2.30
C PHE A 116 8.01 -17.69 -3.25
N LYS A 117 8.43 -16.80 -4.15
CA LYS A 117 9.47 -17.08 -5.13
C LYS A 117 10.83 -16.56 -4.67
N PRO A 118 11.89 -17.36 -4.83
CA PRO A 118 13.25 -16.97 -4.47
C PRO A 118 13.72 -15.83 -5.37
N HIS A 119 14.46 -14.89 -4.78
CA HIS A 119 15.24 -13.91 -5.55
C HIS A 119 16.64 -13.82 -4.94
N PRO A 120 17.70 -13.73 -5.76
CA PRO A 120 19.03 -13.42 -5.24
C PRO A 120 19.03 -12.08 -4.50
N ILE A 121 19.66 -12.03 -3.32
CA ILE A 121 19.74 -10.80 -2.51
C ILE A 121 20.33 -9.65 -3.33
N ARG A 122 21.40 -9.90 -4.07
CA ARG A 122 22.08 -8.92 -4.94
C ARG A 122 21.18 -8.29 -6.03
N ASP A 123 20.08 -8.96 -6.40
CA ASP A 123 19.16 -8.46 -7.42
C ASP A 123 18.10 -7.53 -6.81
N ARG A 124 17.87 -7.63 -5.49
CA ARG A 124 16.87 -6.84 -4.76
C ARG A 124 17.51 -5.70 -3.97
N PHE A 125 18.62 -5.98 -3.31
CA PHE A 125 19.41 -5.04 -2.53
C PHE A 125 20.58 -4.57 -3.38
N THR A 126 20.43 -3.36 -3.92
CA THR A 126 21.39 -2.72 -4.82
C THR A 126 21.77 -1.36 -4.28
N ASP A 127 22.91 -0.82 -4.71
CA ASP A 127 23.30 0.55 -4.38
C ASP A 127 22.25 1.55 -4.89
N ARG A 128 21.81 2.44 -4.00
CA ARG A 128 20.81 3.47 -4.30
C ARG A 128 21.14 4.76 -3.55
N THR A 129 20.96 5.89 -4.21
CA THR A 129 21.02 7.21 -3.58
C THR A 129 19.68 7.52 -2.93
N LEU A 130 19.66 7.69 -1.62
CA LEU A 130 18.46 8.07 -0.86
C LEU A 130 18.36 9.59 -0.74
N LYS A 131 17.14 10.11 -0.82
CA LYS A 131 16.83 11.51 -0.52
C LYS A 131 16.24 11.59 0.88
N LEU A 132 17.07 11.94 1.85
CA LEU A 132 16.67 12.01 3.25
C LEU A 132 16.23 13.43 3.61
N ARG A 133 15.22 13.53 4.48
CA ARG A 133 14.89 14.79 5.16
C ARG A 133 15.82 14.92 6.36
N ILE A 134 16.46 16.07 6.52
CA ILE A 134 17.45 16.33 7.58
C ILE A 134 16.77 16.72 8.92
N GLU A 135 15.44 16.72 8.97
CA GLU A 135 14.68 17.11 10.16
C GLU A 135 14.46 15.93 11.13
N GLY A 136 14.64 16.20 12.43
CA GLY A 136 14.38 15.24 13.49
C GLY A 136 15.39 14.08 13.53
N GLU A 137 15.00 12.99 14.22
CA GLU A 137 15.87 11.82 14.41
C GLU A 137 16.14 11.06 13.10
N ALA A 138 15.16 11.05 12.19
CA ALA A 138 15.26 10.40 10.88
C ALA A 138 16.33 11.01 9.97
N GLY A 139 16.66 12.29 10.17
CA GLY A 139 17.68 13.00 9.40
C GLY A 139 19.10 12.87 9.94
N ARG A 140 19.28 12.25 11.11
CA ARG A 140 20.57 12.08 11.76
C ARG A 140 21.18 10.74 11.40
N SER A 141 22.49 10.71 11.20
CA SER A 141 23.24 9.45 11.10
C SER A 141 23.13 8.66 12.41
N TRP A 142 23.65 7.43 12.41
CA TRP A 142 23.78 6.61 13.60
C TRP A 142 24.65 7.32 14.66
N ALA A 143 25.80 7.85 14.24
CA ALA A 143 26.76 8.51 15.12
C ALA A 143 26.26 9.85 15.70
N GLU A 144 25.31 10.51 15.03
CA GLU A 144 24.74 11.81 15.45
C GLU A 144 23.36 11.67 16.11
N SER A 145 22.91 10.43 16.33
CA SER A 145 21.60 10.11 16.90
C SER A 145 21.46 10.67 18.32
N ASN A 146 20.25 11.12 18.67
CA ASN A 146 19.92 11.45 20.06
C ASN A 146 19.42 10.23 20.85
N VAL A 147 19.30 9.06 20.23
CA VAL A 147 18.84 7.84 20.90
C VAL A 147 19.93 7.38 21.88
N PRO A 148 19.62 7.20 23.17
CA PRO A 148 20.63 6.84 24.17
C PRO A 148 21.33 5.51 23.87
N GLY A 149 22.67 5.50 24.01
CA GLY A 149 23.49 4.30 23.95
C GLY A 149 23.92 3.86 22.55
N LEU A 150 23.48 4.54 21.48
CA LEU A 150 23.95 4.22 20.12
C LEU A 150 25.40 4.64 19.88
N ASP A 151 25.84 5.70 20.57
CA ASP A 151 27.21 6.20 20.58
C ASP A 151 28.23 5.18 21.13
N GLN A 152 27.75 4.16 21.85
CA GLN A 152 28.56 3.07 22.40
C GLN A 152 28.71 1.90 21.42
N ILE A 153 28.03 1.95 20.27
CA ILE A 153 28.01 0.89 19.26
C ILE A 153 28.64 1.43 17.99
N ASP A 154 29.82 0.89 17.68
CA ASP A 154 30.41 1.04 16.36
C ASP A 154 29.66 0.15 15.36
N LEU A 155 28.70 0.74 14.63
CA LEU A 155 27.86 0.02 13.67
C LEU A 155 28.66 -0.41 12.43
N GLY A 156 29.63 0.40 11.99
CA GLY A 156 30.43 0.12 10.80
C GLY A 156 31.35 -1.11 10.93
N SER A 157 31.64 -1.55 12.16
CA SER A 157 32.38 -2.80 12.40
C SER A 157 31.49 -4.04 12.53
N LYS A 158 30.15 -3.90 12.44
CA LYS A 158 29.21 -5.02 12.57
C LYS A 158 29.00 -5.72 11.23
N ASP A 159 29.69 -6.84 11.01
CA ASP A 159 29.55 -7.67 9.79
C ASP A 159 28.13 -8.20 9.51
N TRP A 160 27.27 -8.24 10.53
CA TRP A 160 25.87 -8.66 10.42
C TRP A 160 24.97 -7.52 9.93
N HIS A 161 25.42 -6.28 9.93
CA HIS A 161 24.67 -5.15 9.41
C HIS A 161 25.22 -4.75 8.05
N ALA A 162 24.36 -4.69 7.03
CA ALA A 162 24.81 -4.50 5.65
C ALA A 162 25.31 -3.08 5.32
N TYR A 163 25.15 -2.12 6.23
CA TYR A 163 25.44 -0.71 6.00
C TYR A 163 26.36 -0.15 7.08
N ASP A 164 27.27 0.74 6.69
CA ASP A 164 28.22 1.36 7.63
C ASP A 164 27.56 2.41 8.54
N ASP A 165 26.38 2.90 8.15
CA ASP A 165 25.61 3.92 8.85
C ASP A 165 24.10 3.63 8.73
N SER A 166 23.29 4.27 9.58
CA SER A 166 21.84 4.13 9.58
C SER A 166 21.13 5.45 9.85
N TYR A 167 20.33 5.85 8.86
CA TYR A 167 19.36 6.94 8.96
C TYR A 167 17.98 6.35 9.09
N GLY A 168 17.18 6.86 10.03
CA GLY A 168 15.89 6.30 10.35
C GLY A 168 15.33 6.86 11.64
N THR A 169 14.08 6.55 11.89
CA THR A 169 13.36 6.88 13.13
C THR A 169 14.09 6.35 14.36
N ASP A 170 13.75 6.92 15.51
CA ASP A 170 14.16 6.42 16.81
C ASP A 170 13.86 4.91 16.97
N GLN A 171 12.67 4.46 16.56
CA GLN A 171 12.26 3.07 16.67
C GLN A 171 13.10 2.13 15.79
N GLU A 172 13.43 2.52 14.56
CA GLU A 172 14.32 1.74 13.68
C GLU A 172 15.73 1.62 14.29
N LYS A 173 16.26 2.71 14.86
CA LYS A 173 17.58 2.71 15.48
C LYS A 173 17.61 1.89 16.77
N LEU A 174 16.56 1.99 17.58
CA LEU A 174 16.37 1.16 18.78
C LEU A 174 16.27 -0.32 18.44
N PHE A 175 15.68 -0.67 17.30
CA PHE A 175 15.65 -2.04 16.82
C PHE A 175 17.05 -2.55 16.43
N ILE A 176 17.86 -1.77 15.72
CA ILE A 176 19.25 -2.14 15.41
C ILE A 176 20.05 -2.32 16.70
N ARG A 177 19.87 -1.44 17.70
CA ARG A 177 20.48 -1.61 19.04
C ARG A 177 20.05 -2.92 19.69
N HIS A 178 18.77 -3.26 19.64
CA HIS A 178 18.27 -4.54 20.16
C HIS A 178 18.95 -5.74 19.47
N MET A 179 19.14 -5.70 18.15
CA MET A 179 19.83 -6.75 17.42
C MET A 179 21.31 -6.87 17.82
N HIS A 180 21.98 -5.75 18.11
CA HIS A 180 23.31 -5.76 18.70
C HIS A 180 23.32 -6.45 20.07
N ASP A 181 22.35 -6.13 20.95
CA ASP A 181 22.24 -6.77 22.27
C ASP A 181 22.03 -8.30 22.17
N GLN A 182 21.40 -8.78 21.11
CA GLN A 182 21.18 -10.21 20.85
C GLN A 182 22.31 -10.87 20.04
N GLU A 183 23.31 -10.13 19.57
CA GLU A 183 24.35 -10.60 18.65
C GLU A 183 25.05 -11.86 19.17
N ALA A 184 25.50 -11.86 20.43
CA ALA A 184 26.22 -12.98 21.02
C ALA A 184 25.37 -14.27 21.05
N ARG A 185 24.06 -14.14 21.33
CA ARG A 185 23.12 -15.26 21.35
C ARG A 185 22.86 -15.79 19.95
N LEU A 186 22.60 -14.90 19.00
CA LEU A 186 22.39 -15.24 17.59
C LEU A 186 23.61 -15.95 17.00
N ARG A 187 24.82 -15.45 17.23
CA ARG A 187 26.07 -16.11 16.79
C ARG A 187 26.34 -17.45 17.47
N GLY A 188 25.71 -17.72 18.61
CA GLY A 188 25.73 -19.04 19.25
C GLY A 188 24.94 -20.09 18.46
N ILE A 189 23.85 -19.66 17.82
CA ILE A 189 22.83 -20.53 17.18
C ILE A 189 23.02 -20.60 15.67
N TYR A 190 23.48 -19.51 15.06
CA TYR A 190 23.54 -19.33 13.60
C TYR A 190 24.98 -19.19 13.10
N ASP A 191 25.24 -19.75 11.92
CA ASP A 191 26.47 -19.49 11.17
C ASP A 191 26.39 -18.18 10.40
N ASP A 192 25.22 -17.88 9.82
CA ASP A 192 24.95 -16.61 9.14
C ASP A 192 23.89 -15.83 9.92
N PHE A 193 24.17 -14.56 10.18
CA PHE A 193 23.26 -13.58 10.76
C PHE A 193 23.43 -12.27 10.01
N PHE A 194 22.41 -11.87 9.25
CA PHE A 194 22.43 -10.63 8.47
C PHE A 194 21.13 -9.85 8.60
N LEU A 195 21.24 -8.59 9.02
CA LEU A 195 20.16 -7.63 9.07
C LEU A 195 20.29 -6.63 7.92
N LEU A 196 19.29 -6.62 7.05
CA LEU A 196 19.20 -5.70 5.92
C LEU A 196 18.00 -4.78 6.11
N ARG A 197 18.25 -3.47 6.12
CA ARG A 197 17.21 -2.46 5.93
C ARG A 197 16.64 -2.56 4.52
N ASN A 198 15.33 -2.61 4.39
CA ASN A 198 14.68 -2.99 3.14
C ASN A 198 14.79 -1.91 2.07
N GLU A 199 14.55 -0.64 2.39
CA GLU A 199 14.59 0.48 1.43
C GLU A 199 13.83 0.18 0.12
N LYS A 200 12.66 -0.45 0.25
CA LYS A 200 11.78 -0.89 -0.86
C LYS A 200 12.38 -1.95 -1.78
N ALA A 201 13.40 -2.69 -1.36
CA ALA A 201 13.97 -3.82 -2.09
C ALA A 201 12.95 -4.98 -2.22
N VAL A 202 12.18 -5.19 -1.15
CA VAL A 202 11.17 -6.22 -1.01
C VAL A 202 9.81 -5.58 -0.73
N LYS A 203 8.82 -5.97 -1.52
CA LYS A 203 7.42 -5.60 -1.34
C LYS A 203 6.59 -6.87 -1.28
N LEU A 204 5.83 -6.98 -0.20
CA LEU A 204 4.88 -8.04 0.05
C LEU A 204 3.47 -7.54 -0.27
N PHE A 205 2.56 -8.46 -0.52
CA PHE A 205 1.15 -8.15 -0.73
C PHE A 205 0.35 -9.04 0.23
N ASP A 206 -0.57 -8.45 0.99
CA ASP A 206 -1.35 -9.24 1.95
C ASP A 206 -2.27 -10.26 1.27
N PHE A 207 -2.49 -11.38 1.94
CA PHE A 207 -3.23 -12.51 1.39
C PHE A 207 -4.73 -12.25 1.21
N ASP A 208 -5.28 -11.26 1.92
CA ASP A 208 -6.72 -11.01 1.95
C ASP A 208 -7.13 -9.88 0.98
N THR A 209 -6.34 -8.80 0.93
CA THR A 209 -6.74 -7.56 0.24
C THR A 209 -5.76 -7.08 -0.83
N GLY A 210 -4.59 -7.68 -0.99
CA GLY A 210 -3.60 -7.24 -1.99
C GLY A 210 -2.89 -5.92 -1.68
N ARG A 211 -3.04 -5.38 -0.48
CA ARG A 211 -2.32 -4.19 0.00
C ARG A 211 -0.82 -4.47 0.01
N GLY A 212 -0.10 -3.56 -0.63
CA GLY A 212 1.36 -3.57 -0.63
C GLY A 212 1.92 -3.21 0.74
N PHE A 213 2.82 -4.04 1.24
CA PHE A 213 3.55 -3.85 2.48
C PHE A 213 5.06 -3.93 2.22
N GLU A 214 5.79 -2.91 2.62
CA GLU A 214 7.25 -2.82 2.50
C GLU A 214 7.80 -2.82 3.93
N PRO A 215 8.19 -3.99 4.48
CA PRO A 215 8.70 -4.07 5.85
C PRO A 215 9.98 -3.25 5.99
N ASP A 216 10.22 -2.65 7.15
CA ASP A 216 11.42 -1.83 7.39
C ASP A 216 12.72 -2.65 7.32
N PHE A 217 12.71 -3.87 7.88
CA PHE A 217 13.88 -4.76 7.92
C PHE A 217 13.58 -6.19 7.47
N VAL A 218 14.61 -6.82 6.92
CA VAL A 218 14.64 -8.26 6.64
C VAL A 218 15.85 -8.87 7.34
N LEU A 219 15.61 -9.86 8.19
CA LEU A 219 16.63 -10.59 8.93
C LEU A 219 16.81 -11.99 8.31
N PHE A 220 18.04 -12.33 7.96
CA PHE A 220 18.43 -13.63 7.42
C PHE A 220 19.27 -14.39 8.44
N LEU A 221 18.84 -15.60 8.78
CA LEU A 221 19.53 -16.48 9.73
C LEU A 221 19.74 -17.86 9.11
N ARG A 222 20.97 -18.40 9.14
CA ARG A 222 21.26 -19.80 8.76
C ARG A 222 21.78 -20.56 9.97
N LYS A 223 21.07 -21.62 10.37
CA LYS A 223 21.41 -22.38 11.58
C LYS A 223 22.81 -22.99 11.49
N ARG A 224 23.44 -23.20 12.65
CA ARG A 224 24.72 -23.90 12.76
C ARG A 224 24.53 -25.42 12.82
N GLY A 225 25.57 -26.15 12.40
CA GLY A 225 25.72 -27.58 12.68
C GLY A 225 24.78 -28.48 11.89
N GLN A 226 24.17 -29.46 12.57
CA GLN A 226 23.30 -30.47 11.95
C GLN A 226 22.05 -29.85 11.28
N ASN A 227 21.67 -28.64 11.69
CA ASN A 227 20.53 -27.91 11.15
C ASN A 227 20.92 -26.88 10.08
N SER A 228 22.16 -26.90 9.56
CA SER A 228 22.68 -25.90 8.62
C SER A 228 21.96 -25.78 7.28
N SER A 229 21.10 -26.75 6.95
CA SER A 229 20.16 -26.66 5.85
C SER A 229 18.99 -25.71 6.13
N THR A 230 18.75 -25.31 7.38
CA THR A 230 17.64 -24.45 7.80
C THR A 230 18.02 -22.97 7.70
N ILE A 231 17.24 -22.24 6.92
CA ILE A 231 17.39 -20.80 6.69
C ILE A 231 16.07 -20.11 7.07
N LEU A 232 16.16 -19.11 7.92
CA LEU A 232 15.03 -18.27 8.32
C LEU A 232 15.16 -16.89 7.65
N GLN A 233 14.04 -16.40 7.13
CA GLN A 233 13.87 -15.04 6.67
C GLN A 233 12.73 -14.40 7.47
N LEU A 234 13.07 -13.40 8.29
CA LEU A 234 12.13 -12.72 9.16
C LEU A 234 11.88 -11.30 8.64
N PHE A 235 10.60 -10.94 8.48
CA PHE A 235 10.17 -9.59 8.18
C PHE A 235 9.82 -8.83 9.46
N ILE A 236 10.34 -7.61 9.59
CA ILE A 236 10.30 -6.86 10.84
C ILE A 236 9.91 -5.41 10.56
N GLU A 237 9.05 -4.87 11.41
CA GLU A 237 8.55 -3.49 11.35
C GLU A 237 8.62 -2.86 12.75
N PRO A 238 9.60 -1.98 13.02
CA PRO A 238 9.61 -1.13 14.20
C PRO A 238 8.50 -0.07 14.14
N LYS A 239 7.74 0.09 15.22
CA LYS A 239 6.63 1.05 15.29
C LYS A 239 6.50 1.71 16.64
N GLY A 240 6.37 3.05 16.59
CA GLY A 240 5.98 3.86 17.74
C GLY A 240 4.48 3.77 18.02
N ASP A 241 4.13 3.82 19.31
CA ASP A 241 2.79 3.60 19.84
C ASP A 241 1.67 4.43 19.17
N ARG A 242 1.99 5.67 18.75
CA ARG A 242 1.04 6.63 18.18
C ARG A 242 0.60 6.32 16.75
N LEU A 243 1.35 5.49 16.01
CA LEU A 243 1.10 5.20 14.59
C LEU A 243 0.33 3.88 14.37
N ARG A 244 0.05 3.14 15.44
CA ARG A 244 -0.56 1.79 15.38
C ARG A 244 -1.95 1.72 14.73
N PRO A 245 -2.92 2.61 14.99
CA PRO A 245 -4.30 2.42 14.52
C PRO A 245 -4.50 2.30 13.00
N HIS A 246 -3.56 2.81 12.20
CA HIS A 246 -3.62 2.72 10.73
C HIS A 246 -2.86 1.51 10.16
N ASP A 247 -2.08 0.83 11.00
CA ASP A 247 -1.12 -0.20 10.61
C ASP A 247 -1.48 -1.60 11.17
N ASP A 248 -2.59 -1.75 11.92
CA ASP A 248 -3.03 -3.04 12.50
C ASP A 248 -3.10 -4.18 11.46
N TRP A 249 -3.54 -3.86 10.24
CA TRP A 249 -3.61 -4.84 9.15
C TRP A 249 -2.24 -5.41 8.77
N LYS A 250 -1.15 -4.64 8.93
CA LYS A 250 0.22 -5.14 8.68
C LYS A 250 0.65 -6.12 9.76
N GLN A 251 0.28 -5.87 11.02
CA GLN A 251 0.57 -6.80 12.11
C GLN A 251 -0.18 -8.12 11.92
N GLU A 252 -1.46 -8.05 11.52
CA GLU A 252 -2.22 -9.24 11.13
C GLU A 252 -1.55 -9.96 9.95
N PHE A 253 -1.11 -9.22 8.93
CA PHE A 253 -0.43 -9.81 7.79
C PHE A 253 0.88 -10.52 8.17
N LEU A 254 1.74 -9.87 8.96
CA LEU A 254 2.99 -10.46 9.48
C LEU A 254 2.73 -11.78 10.22
N SER A 255 1.67 -11.83 11.04
CA SER A 255 1.28 -13.04 11.78
C SER A 255 0.85 -14.20 10.86
N LYS A 256 0.30 -13.88 9.68
CA LYS A 256 -0.19 -14.86 8.70
C LYS A 256 0.93 -15.43 7.83
N LEU A 257 2.10 -14.79 7.75
CA LEU A 257 3.18 -15.20 6.85
C LEU A 257 3.65 -16.64 7.12
N LYS A 258 3.93 -16.98 8.38
CA LYS A 258 4.46 -18.31 8.75
C LYS A 258 3.54 -19.46 8.35
N SER A 259 2.22 -19.30 8.49
CA SER A 259 1.24 -20.35 8.23
C SER A 259 0.75 -20.39 6.78
N ASN A 260 0.86 -19.28 6.05
CA ASN A 260 0.34 -19.19 4.69
C ASN A 260 1.42 -19.16 3.60
N ALA A 261 2.67 -18.79 3.90
CA ALA A 261 3.74 -18.79 2.92
C ALA A 261 4.06 -20.23 2.48
N ARG A 262 3.92 -20.46 1.18
CA ARG A 262 4.31 -21.67 0.47
C ARG A 262 5.58 -21.36 -0.28
N LEU A 263 6.66 -22.01 0.10
CA LEU A 263 7.93 -21.85 -0.59
C LEU A 263 7.98 -22.94 -1.66
N GLU A 264 8.03 -22.54 -2.94
CA GLU A 264 8.40 -23.50 -3.98
C GLU A 264 9.74 -24.13 -3.56
N THR A 265 9.88 -25.44 -3.75
CA THR A 265 11.03 -26.21 -3.25
C THR A 265 12.26 -25.88 -4.10
N VAL A 266 12.88 -24.73 -3.84
CA VAL A 266 13.79 -24.10 -4.80
C VAL A 266 15.20 -24.71 -4.79
N PHE A 267 15.63 -25.35 -3.71
CA PHE A 267 16.96 -25.97 -3.67
C PHE A 267 16.90 -27.30 -2.92
N GLN A 268 17.16 -28.41 -3.64
CA GLN A 268 17.27 -29.74 -3.05
C GLN A 268 18.23 -29.68 -1.84
N GLY A 269 17.72 -30.02 -0.65
CA GLY A 269 18.53 -30.11 0.58
C GLY A 269 18.58 -28.87 1.48
N ARG A 270 17.82 -27.80 1.20
CA ARG A 270 17.67 -26.64 2.11
C ARG A 270 16.22 -26.43 2.53
N ASN A 271 16.01 -26.15 3.81
CA ASN A 271 14.73 -25.83 4.41
C ASN A 271 14.66 -24.32 4.63
N TYR A 272 13.75 -23.66 3.92
CA TYR A 272 13.51 -22.22 4.08
C TYR A 272 12.25 -22.01 4.91
N THR A 273 12.31 -21.05 5.81
CA THR A 273 11.15 -20.60 6.59
C THR A 273 11.03 -19.08 6.46
N VAL A 274 9.88 -18.61 6.03
CA VAL A 274 9.53 -17.19 5.97
C VAL A 274 8.53 -16.89 7.06
N LEU A 275 8.79 -15.87 7.87
CA LEU A 275 7.88 -15.44 8.94
C LEU A 275 7.90 -13.92 9.09
N GLY A 276 6.79 -13.38 9.60
CA GLY A 276 6.74 -12.02 10.13
C GLY A 276 6.76 -12.06 11.65
N LEU A 277 7.48 -11.12 12.26
CA LEU A 277 7.40 -10.90 13.71
C LEU A 277 6.31 -9.88 14.04
N PRO A 278 5.80 -9.86 15.28
CA PRO A 278 5.03 -8.73 15.78
C PRO A 278 5.80 -7.41 15.59
N PHE A 279 5.10 -6.27 15.67
CA PHE A 279 5.79 -4.99 15.64
C PHE A 279 6.81 -4.87 16.76
N PHE A 280 7.96 -4.26 16.46
CA PHE A 280 8.94 -3.93 17.47
C PHE A 280 8.67 -2.54 18.06
N ASN A 281 8.82 -2.41 19.38
CA ASN A 281 8.86 -1.14 20.10
C ASN A 281 9.75 -1.33 21.34
N GLU A 282 10.35 -0.27 21.88
CA GLU A 282 11.12 -0.34 23.11
C GLU A 282 10.26 -0.48 24.37
N GLU A 283 8.98 -0.10 24.32
CA GLU A 283 8.12 -0.06 25.51
C GLU A 283 6.80 -0.85 25.35
N GLY A 284 6.18 -1.15 26.49
CA GLY A 284 4.82 -1.69 26.57
C GLY A 284 4.64 -3.13 26.09
N GLN A 285 3.37 -3.49 25.85
CA GLN A 285 2.96 -4.84 25.46
C GLN A 285 3.53 -5.24 24.09
N THR A 286 3.64 -4.31 23.15
CA THR A 286 4.22 -4.58 21.83
C THR A 286 5.66 -5.07 21.93
N ASN A 287 6.47 -4.51 22.84
CA ASN A 287 7.81 -5.03 23.11
C ASN A 287 7.74 -6.47 23.65
N ALA A 288 6.86 -6.73 24.62
CA ALA A 288 6.72 -8.06 25.21
C ALA A 288 6.32 -9.13 24.17
N ASP A 289 5.36 -8.80 23.29
CA ASP A 289 4.91 -9.68 22.22
C ASP A 289 6.03 -9.94 21.20
N PHE A 290 6.76 -8.88 20.81
CA PHE A 290 7.92 -9.01 19.94
C PHE A 290 8.99 -9.92 20.56
N LYS A 291 9.40 -9.64 21.80
CA LYS A 291 10.45 -10.42 22.49
C LYS A 291 10.05 -11.88 22.64
N ALA A 292 8.80 -12.16 23.02
CA ALA A 292 8.31 -13.53 23.14
C ALA A 292 8.35 -14.26 21.78
N ALA A 293 7.93 -13.60 20.70
CA ALA A 293 8.01 -14.17 19.36
C ALA A 293 9.46 -14.34 18.89
N PHE A 294 10.33 -13.36 19.13
CA PHE A 294 11.74 -13.41 18.75
C PHE A 294 12.49 -14.52 19.50
N GLU A 295 12.24 -14.65 20.81
CA GLU A 295 12.82 -15.72 21.63
C GLU A 295 12.43 -17.09 21.06
N LYS A 296 11.13 -17.32 20.84
CA LYS A 296 10.61 -18.58 20.31
C LYS A 296 11.11 -18.92 18.90
N GLU A 297 11.05 -17.93 18.01
CA GLU A 297 11.21 -18.14 16.56
C GLU A 297 12.65 -17.93 16.06
N ALA A 298 13.48 -17.23 16.83
CA ALA A 298 14.87 -16.96 16.48
C ALA A 298 15.88 -17.49 17.51
N LEU A 299 15.54 -17.70 18.79
CA LEU A 299 16.54 -18.05 19.81
C LEU A 299 16.38 -19.46 20.43
N GLU A 300 15.16 -19.99 20.47
CA GLU A 300 14.87 -21.33 21.00
C GLU A 300 14.75 -22.41 19.91
N THR A 301 14.97 -22.05 18.65
CA THR A 301 14.58 -22.86 17.49
C THR A 301 15.60 -23.92 17.11
#